data_AF-A0A959H7S6-F1
#
_entry.id   AF-A0A959H7S6-F1
#
_cell.length_a   1.000
_cell.length_b   1.000
_cell.length_c   1.000
_cell.angle_alpha   90.00
_cell.angle_beta   90.00
_cell.angle_gamma   90.00
#
_symmetry.space_group_name_H-M   'P 1'
#
loop_
_entity.id
_entity.type
_entity.pdbx_description
1 polymer ?
#
loop_
_entity_poly.entity_id
_entity_poly.type
_entity_poly.pdbx_seq_one_letter_code
_entity_poly.pdbx_strand_id
1 'polypeptide(L)'
;MFVSLRPIFLLAALILACLSACDLEQEVNIDLPEYDSRLVVECYLEPGQAFSLLLSRSRPYFEPFPPLNQEFLNNILVDSAEVAIFHDGKTYSLRNQLAFNPFTRKVFNYYSSEVVPFDTASAFELSIQLPDGQALFAATRILPAVGIDSLVVQFEETDTLARVLTYFTDDPARKNYYRRMFHRSSLDSAAVQDFSVDDRILEGTAAFGTGYNYIVGDTVISTLFHIDQAYYEFLESLQDAVSANGNPFAQPSPIISNIEGTTDAIGIFTGISYDRKAIILRR
;
A
#
# COMPACT_ATOMS: atom_id res chain seq x y z
N MET A 1 28.14 76.06 7.35
CA MET A 1 28.96 75.13 6.56
C MET A 1 28.01 74.04 6.04
N PHE A 2 27.39 74.25 4.87
CA PHE A 2 26.42 73.31 4.31
C PHE A 2 27.19 72.16 3.66
N VAL A 3 27.12 70.97 4.25
CA VAL A 3 27.68 69.75 3.66
C VAL A 3 26.85 69.43 2.42
N SER A 4 27.50 69.45 1.24
CA SER A 4 26.90 69.04 -0.02
C SER A 4 26.43 67.59 0.10
N LEU A 5 25.11 67.36 0.03
CA LEU A 5 24.49 66.02 0.05
C LEU A 5 24.61 65.29 -1.30
N ARG A 6 25.06 65.97 -2.36
CA ARG A 6 25.22 65.41 -3.72
C ARG A 6 26.06 64.12 -3.81
N PRO A 7 27.23 63.96 -3.14
CA PRO A 7 28.01 62.74 -3.23
C PRO A 7 27.32 61.56 -2.53
N ILE A 8 26.51 61.81 -1.49
CA ILE A 8 25.75 60.77 -0.78
C ILE A 8 24.63 60.22 -1.66
N PHE A 9 23.93 61.10 -2.39
CA PHE A 9 22.90 60.69 -3.35
C PHE A 9 23.48 59.91 -4.54
N LEU A 10 24.67 60.28 -5.03
CA LEU A 10 25.35 59.55 -6.11
C LEU A 10 25.83 58.17 -5.65
N LEU A 11 26.35 58.05 -4.43
CA LEU A 11 26.76 56.76 -3.88
C LEU A 11 25.56 55.85 -3.61
N ALA A 12 24.45 56.40 -3.10
CA ALA A 12 23.21 55.66 -2.88
C ALA A 12 22.59 55.18 -4.20
N ALA A 13 22.62 56.01 -5.25
CA ALA A 13 22.16 55.62 -6.58
C ALA A 13 23.03 54.52 -7.21
N LEU A 14 24.35 54.57 -7.00
CA LEU A 14 25.27 53.54 -7.47
C LEU A 14 25.05 52.19 -6.75
N ILE A 15 24.84 52.22 -5.42
CA ILE A 15 24.53 51.01 -4.63
C ILE A 15 23.18 50.42 -5.05
N LEU A 16 22.17 51.26 -5.30
CA LEU A 16 20.85 50.81 -5.74
C LEU A 16 20.90 50.19 -7.15
N ALA A 17 21.75 50.72 -8.03
CA ALA A 17 21.98 50.15 -9.36
C ALA A 17 22.77 48.81 -9.33
N CYS A 18 23.68 48.64 -8.35
CA CYS A 18 24.36 47.35 -8.15
C CYS A 18 23.44 46.28 -7.54
N LEU A 19 22.45 46.67 -6.74
CA LEU A 19 21.46 45.75 -6.15
C LEU A 19 20.45 45.24 -7.18
N SER A 20 20.13 46.01 -8.23
CA SER A 20 19.23 45.59 -9.31
C SER A 20 19.90 44.81 -10.45
N ALA A 21 21.24 44.69 -10.43
CA ALA A 21 22.01 43.93 -11.42
C ALA A 21 22.35 42.50 -10.97
N CYS A 22 21.93 42.09 -9.77
CA CYS A 22 22.07 40.72 -9.31
C CYS A 22 20.88 39.90 -9.85
N ASP A 23 21.05 39.35 -11.04
CA ASP A 23 20.19 38.28 -11.57
C ASP A 23 20.47 36.99 -10.77
N LEU A 24 19.84 36.88 -9.60
CA LEU A 24 20.02 35.80 -8.63
C LEU A 24 19.14 34.58 -8.93
N GLU A 25 18.34 34.63 -9.99
CA GLU A 25 17.44 33.55 -10.41
C GLU A 25 18.09 32.80 -11.58
N GLN A 26 18.89 31.78 -11.26
CA GLN A 26 19.36 30.85 -12.28
C GLN A 26 18.22 29.86 -12.57
N GLU A 27 17.57 29.98 -13.74
CA GLU A 27 16.61 28.98 -14.21
C GLU A 27 17.35 27.65 -14.43
N VAL A 28 17.30 26.76 -13.44
CA VAL A 28 17.81 25.40 -13.57
C VAL A 28 16.77 24.62 -14.37
N ASN A 29 17.02 24.44 -15.67
CA ASN A 29 16.23 23.54 -16.49
C ASN A 29 16.65 22.11 -16.17
N ILE A 30 15.84 21.42 -15.36
CA ILE A 30 16.09 20.02 -14.99
C ILE A 30 15.53 19.15 -16.10
N ASP A 31 16.42 18.62 -16.95
CA ASP A 31 16.05 17.55 -17.89
C ASP A 31 15.74 16.29 -17.08
N LEU A 32 14.46 16.05 -16.85
CA LEU A 32 13.99 14.81 -16.22
C LEU A 32 14.23 13.65 -17.20
N PRO A 33 14.78 12.52 -16.75
CA PRO A 33 14.90 11.34 -17.58
C PRO A 33 13.52 10.90 -18.06
N GLU A 34 13.47 10.32 -19.26
CA GLU A 34 12.25 9.78 -19.83
C GLU A 34 11.69 8.70 -18.89
N TYR A 35 10.40 8.81 -18.53
CA TYR A 35 9.76 7.87 -17.63
C TYR A 35 9.44 6.57 -18.36
N ASP A 36 9.99 5.45 -17.89
CA ASP A 36 9.66 4.13 -18.41
C ASP A 36 8.42 3.57 -17.68
N SER A 37 7.35 3.32 -18.44
CA SER A 37 6.09 2.80 -17.91
C SER A 37 6.22 1.30 -17.66
N ARG A 38 6.15 0.91 -16.39
CA ARG A 38 6.28 -0.48 -15.94
C ARG A 38 4.93 -1.14 -15.77
N LEU A 39 4.90 -2.45 -15.92
CA LEU A 39 3.73 -3.24 -15.56
C LEU A 39 3.60 -3.29 -14.04
N VAL A 40 2.36 -3.23 -13.58
CA VAL A 40 2.00 -3.33 -12.16
C VAL A 40 1.02 -4.49 -11.99
N VAL A 41 1.38 -5.46 -11.16
CA VAL A 41 0.53 -6.62 -10.84
C VAL A 41 0.10 -6.56 -9.38
N GLU A 42 -1.20 -6.64 -9.13
CA GLU A 42 -1.72 -6.85 -7.78
C GLU A 42 -2.68 -8.04 -7.78
N CYS A 43 -2.35 -9.07 -7.02
CA CYS A 43 -3.22 -10.23 -6.84
C CYS A 43 -3.14 -10.75 -5.40
N TYR A 44 -4.30 -10.79 -4.75
CA TYR A 44 -4.45 -11.17 -3.35
C TYR A 44 -5.35 -12.40 -3.28
N LEU A 45 -4.78 -13.53 -2.87
CA LEU A 45 -5.50 -14.79 -2.71
C LEU A 45 -6.14 -14.82 -1.33
N GLU A 46 -7.45 -14.61 -1.27
CA GLU A 46 -8.24 -14.71 -0.04
C GLU A 46 -9.11 -15.98 -0.09
N PRO A 47 -8.88 -16.97 0.80
CA PRO A 47 -9.70 -18.17 0.88
C PRO A 47 -11.20 -17.87 0.93
N GLY A 48 -11.98 -18.57 0.12
CA GLY A 48 -13.42 -18.37 0.04
C GLY A 48 -13.87 -17.20 -0.87
N GLN A 49 -12.94 -16.38 -1.35
CA GLN A 49 -13.21 -15.36 -2.37
C GLN A 49 -12.88 -15.87 -3.77
N ALA A 50 -13.44 -15.21 -4.77
CA ALA A 50 -13.13 -15.46 -6.17
C ALA A 50 -11.71 -14.97 -6.53
N PHE A 51 -11.04 -15.60 -7.50
CA PHE A 51 -9.75 -15.12 -7.98
C PHE A 51 -9.91 -13.80 -8.74
N SER A 52 -9.10 -12.80 -8.34
CA SER A 52 -9.06 -11.50 -8.99
C SER A 52 -7.62 -10.96 -9.07
N LEU A 53 -7.29 -10.33 -10.18
CA LEU A 53 -5.98 -9.74 -10.44
C LEU A 53 -6.14 -8.39 -11.13
N LEU A 54 -5.36 -7.41 -10.68
CA LEU A 54 -5.21 -6.12 -11.33
C LEU A 54 -3.87 -6.11 -12.07
N LEU A 55 -3.94 -5.94 -13.39
CA LEU A 55 -2.78 -5.76 -14.26
C LEU A 55 -2.87 -4.38 -14.89
N SER A 56 -1.95 -3.50 -14.54
CA SER A 56 -1.97 -2.11 -14.97
C SER A 56 -0.59 -1.59 -15.38
N ARG A 57 -0.53 -0.33 -15.82
CA ARG A 57 0.71 0.39 -16.14
C ARG A 57 0.96 1.52 -15.16
N SER A 58 2.21 1.65 -14.74
CA SER A 58 2.66 2.77 -13.91
C SER A 58 2.73 4.05 -14.73
N ARG A 59 2.60 5.21 -14.06
CA ARG A 59 2.60 6.53 -14.71
C ARG A 59 3.66 7.47 -14.14
N PRO A 60 4.13 8.45 -14.95
CA PRO A 60 5.07 9.45 -14.47
C PRO A 60 4.48 10.24 -13.30
N TYR A 61 5.33 10.51 -12.33
CA TYR A 61 4.92 11.17 -11.08
C TYR A 61 4.38 12.60 -11.29
N PHE A 62 4.96 13.35 -12.22
CA PHE A 62 4.63 14.76 -12.45
C PHE A 62 3.47 14.99 -13.44
N GLU A 63 2.86 13.91 -13.95
CA GLU A 63 1.70 14.07 -14.83
C GLU A 63 0.43 14.38 -14.02
N PRO A 64 -0.38 15.38 -14.42
CA PRO A 64 -1.67 15.64 -13.79
C PRO A 64 -2.57 14.41 -13.86
N PHE A 65 -3.22 14.08 -12.75
CA PHE A 65 -4.19 13.00 -12.74
C PHE A 65 -5.39 13.39 -13.62
N PRO A 66 -5.65 12.69 -14.73
CA PRO A 66 -6.75 13.02 -15.63
C PRO A 66 -8.09 12.62 -15.01
N PRO A 67 -9.23 13.08 -15.56
CA PRO A 67 -10.53 12.60 -15.14
C PRO A 67 -10.65 11.07 -15.30
N LEU A 68 -11.28 10.42 -14.31
CA LEU A 68 -11.57 8.99 -14.32
C LEU A 68 -12.63 8.66 -15.39
N ASN A 69 -12.20 8.50 -16.64
CA ASN A 69 -13.05 8.19 -17.79
C ASN A 69 -12.62 6.86 -18.47
N GLN A 70 -13.36 6.43 -19.49
CA GLN A 70 -13.06 5.19 -20.21
C GLN A 70 -11.67 5.19 -20.86
N GLU A 71 -11.26 6.32 -21.42
CA GLU A 71 -9.95 6.47 -22.06
C GLU A 71 -8.81 6.28 -21.06
N PHE A 72 -8.93 6.87 -19.88
CA PHE A 72 -7.99 6.69 -18.78
C PHE A 72 -7.87 5.21 -18.38
N LEU A 73 -9.00 4.51 -18.23
CA LEU A 73 -9.00 3.09 -17.90
C LEU A 73 -8.34 2.26 -19.00
N ASN A 74 -8.60 2.55 -20.27
CA ASN A 74 -7.97 1.85 -21.41
C ASN A 74 -6.46 2.07 -21.47
N ASN A 75 -5.96 3.22 -21.02
CA ASN A 75 -4.53 3.54 -21.04
C ASN A 75 -3.76 2.93 -19.85
N ILE A 76 -4.44 2.65 -18.73
CA ILE A 76 -3.80 2.11 -17.53
C ILE A 76 -3.99 0.61 -17.40
N LEU A 77 -5.19 0.09 -17.69
CA LEU A 77 -5.46 -1.33 -17.56
C LEU A 77 -4.89 -2.08 -18.76
N VAL A 78 -4.12 -3.12 -18.49
CA VAL A 78 -3.57 -3.97 -19.54
C VAL A 78 -4.60 -5.03 -19.89
N ASP A 79 -5.01 -5.10 -21.15
CA ASP A 79 -5.90 -6.14 -21.66
C ASP A 79 -5.14 -7.24 -22.40
N SER A 80 -5.89 -8.25 -22.87
CA SER A 80 -5.41 -9.29 -23.79
C SER A 80 -4.28 -10.21 -23.28
N ALA A 81 -3.93 -10.16 -21.99
CA ALA A 81 -2.99 -11.10 -21.38
C ALA A 81 -3.65 -12.44 -21.08
N GLU A 82 -2.92 -13.54 -21.23
CA GLU A 82 -3.33 -14.84 -20.72
C GLU A 82 -2.89 -14.97 -19.27
N VAL A 83 -3.85 -14.97 -18.35
CA VAL A 83 -3.60 -15.02 -16.90
C VAL A 83 -4.06 -16.36 -16.34
N ALA A 84 -3.14 -17.07 -15.71
CA ALA A 84 -3.39 -18.36 -15.07
C ALA A 84 -2.76 -18.43 -13.68
N ILE A 85 -3.50 -19.03 -12.75
CA ILE A 85 -3.00 -19.39 -11.42
C ILE A 85 -3.00 -20.92 -11.32
N PHE A 86 -1.93 -21.51 -10.83
CA PHE A 86 -1.77 -22.94 -10.64
C PHE A 86 -1.72 -23.27 -9.15
N HIS A 87 -2.44 -24.33 -8.77
CA HIS A 87 -2.44 -24.82 -7.41
C HIS A 87 -2.87 -26.28 -7.37
N ASP A 88 -2.09 -27.14 -6.72
CA ASP A 88 -2.35 -28.57 -6.55
C ASP A 88 -2.76 -29.30 -7.86
N GLY A 89 -2.02 -29.05 -8.94
CA GLY A 89 -2.28 -29.65 -10.26
C GLY A 89 -3.52 -29.11 -10.99
N LYS A 90 -4.23 -28.14 -10.41
CA LYS A 90 -5.35 -27.44 -11.02
C LYS A 90 -4.91 -26.08 -11.58
N THR A 91 -5.49 -25.72 -12.73
CA THR A 91 -5.29 -24.42 -13.39
C THR A 91 -6.55 -23.59 -13.29
N TYR A 92 -6.40 -22.34 -12.82
CA TYR A 92 -7.44 -21.33 -12.72
C TYR A 92 -7.15 -20.23 -13.74
N SER A 93 -7.92 -20.18 -14.83
CA SER A 93 -7.77 -19.14 -15.86
C SER A 93 -8.60 -17.91 -15.50
N LEU A 94 -7.96 -16.73 -15.46
CA LEU A 94 -8.63 -15.46 -15.22
C LEU A 94 -8.88 -14.76 -16.57
N ARG A 95 -10.12 -14.33 -16.78
CA ARG A 95 -10.51 -13.62 -18.01
C ARG A 95 -10.43 -12.13 -17.80
N ASN A 96 -10.07 -11.39 -18.85
CA ASN A 96 -10.10 -9.93 -18.81
C ASN A 96 -11.56 -9.45 -18.67
N GLN A 97 -11.95 -9.13 -17.44
CA GLN A 97 -13.29 -8.72 -17.05
C GLN A 97 -13.17 -7.84 -15.80
N LEU A 98 -13.79 -6.66 -15.84
CA LEU A 98 -13.82 -5.79 -14.68
C LEU A 98 -14.58 -6.43 -13.52
N ALA A 99 -13.94 -6.46 -12.36
CA ALA A 99 -14.51 -6.87 -11.09
C ALA A 99 -14.27 -5.77 -10.04
N PHE A 100 -15.24 -5.59 -9.15
CA PHE A 100 -15.17 -4.63 -8.07
C PHE A 100 -15.45 -5.32 -6.75
N ASN A 101 -14.55 -5.18 -5.79
CA ASN A 101 -14.78 -5.62 -4.43
C ASN A 101 -15.38 -4.45 -3.63
N PRO A 102 -16.65 -4.51 -3.21
CA PRO A 102 -17.32 -3.39 -2.55
C PRO A 102 -16.78 -3.10 -1.15
N PHE A 103 -16.17 -4.09 -0.49
CA PHE A 103 -15.62 -3.95 0.85
C PHE A 103 -14.25 -3.27 0.81
N THR A 104 -13.35 -3.74 -0.06
CA THR A 104 -12.01 -3.15 -0.21
C THR A 104 -11.96 -1.96 -1.15
N ARG A 105 -13.05 -1.71 -1.89
CA ARG A 105 -13.17 -0.74 -2.99
C ARG A 105 -12.11 -0.93 -4.10
N LYS A 106 -11.52 -2.12 -4.18
CA LYS A 106 -10.53 -2.45 -5.22
C LYS A 106 -11.23 -2.80 -6.53
N VAL A 107 -10.62 -2.36 -7.63
CA VAL A 107 -10.99 -2.71 -9.00
C VAL A 107 -9.94 -3.67 -9.55
N PHE A 108 -10.40 -4.68 -10.28
CA PHE A 108 -9.58 -5.70 -10.92
C PHE A 108 -10.02 -5.81 -12.38
N ASN A 109 -9.09 -6.07 -13.30
CA ASN A 109 -9.37 -6.27 -14.73
C ASN A 109 -9.21 -7.73 -15.18
N TYR A 110 -8.76 -8.63 -14.32
CA TYR A 110 -8.76 -10.08 -14.55
C TYR A 110 -9.51 -10.79 -13.43
N TYR A 111 -10.42 -11.69 -13.80
CA TYR A 111 -11.33 -12.34 -12.87
C TYR A 111 -11.62 -13.80 -13.25
N SER A 112 -11.78 -14.65 -12.24
CA SER A 112 -12.38 -15.98 -12.36
C SER A 112 -13.40 -16.18 -11.24
N SER A 113 -14.57 -16.75 -11.55
CA SER A 113 -15.60 -17.07 -10.55
C SER A 113 -15.26 -18.30 -9.71
N GLU A 114 -14.16 -18.98 -10.00
CA GLU A 114 -13.63 -20.02 -9.13
C GLU A 114 -13.13 -19.42 -7.81
N VAL A 115 -13.27 -20.20 -6.75
CA VAL A 115 -12.96 -19.76 -5.39
C VAL A 115 -11.55 -20.21 -4.99
N VAL A 116 -10.82 -19.32 -4.33
CA VAL A 116 -9.52 -19.60 -3.72
C VAL A 116 -9.71 -20.67 -2.63
N PRO A 117 -9.09 -21.86 -2.77
CA PRO A 117 -9.18 -22.89 -1.76
C PRO A 117 -8.40 -22.49 -0.50
N PHE A 118 -8.90 -22.92 0.66
CA PHE A 118 -8.12 -22.84 1.89
C PHE A 118 -7.13 -24.01 1.94
N ASP A 119 -5.91 -23.76 1.45
CA ASP A 119 -4.78 -24.68 1.58
C ASP A 119 -3.53 -23.90 2.02
N THR A 120 -2.97 -24.31 3.17
CA THR A 120 -1.75 -23.72 3.73
C THR A 120 -0.50 -24.57 3.50
N ALA A 121 -0.65 -25.74 2.86
CA ALA A 121 0.45 -26.68 2.61
C ALA A 121 1.10 -26.45 1.24
N SER A 122 0.29 -26.22 0.20
CA SER A 122 0.77 -26.09 -1.18
C SER A 122 0.95 -24.63 -1.60
N ALA A 123 1.85 -24.41 -2.55
CA ALA A 123 2.04 -23.09 -3.15
C ALA A 123 0.95 -22.80 -4.19
N PHE A 124 0.77 -21.51 -4.45
CA PHE A 124 0.10 -20.97 -5.63
C PHE A 124 1.16 -20.36 -6.53
N GLU A 125 1.03 -20.58 -7.84
CA GLU A 125 1.92 -20.02 -8.85
C GLU A 125 1.10 -19.19 -9.83
N LEU A 126 1.58 -17.99 -10.15
CA LEU A 126 0.99 -17.08 -11.12
C LEU A 126 1.80 -17.13 -12.41
N SER A 127 1.10 -17.14 -13.55
CA SER A 127 1.66 -16.92 -14.88
C SER A 127 0.81 -15.89 -15.62
N ILE A 128 1.46 -14.89 -16.19
CA ILE A 128 0.87 -13.89 -17.06
C ILE A 128 1.66 -13.89 -18.37
N GLN A 129 0.99 -14.16 -19.49
CA GLN A 129 1.59 -14.05 -20.82
C GLN A 129 0.99 -12.86 -21.55
N LEU A 130 1.83 -11.93 -21.97
CA LEU A 130 1.43 -10.75 -22.74
C LEU A 130 1.39 -11.07 -24.24
N PRO A 131 0.57 -10.33 -25.03
CA PRO A 131 0.48 -10.52 -26.48
C PRO A 131 1.80 -10.32 -27.24
N ASP A 132 2.73 -9.55 -26.68
CA ASP A 132 4.06 -9.27 -27.25
C ASP A 132 5.09 -10.36 -26.93
N GLY A 133 4.69 -11.42 -26.22
CA GLY A 133 5.53 -12.55 -25.83
C GLY A 133 6.29 -12.34 -24.52
N GLN A 134 6.11 -11.21 -23.82
CA GLN A 134 6.64 -11.04 -22.47
C GLN A 134 5.86 -11.89 -21.47
N ALA A 135 6.56 -12.39 -20.45
CA ALA A 135 5.99 -13.27 -19.43
C ALA A 135 6.31 -12.76 -18.02
N LEU A 136 5.33 -12.85 -17.12
CA LEU A 136 5.50 -12.60 -15.69
C LEU A 136 5.11 -13.83 -14.88
N PHE A 137 5.81 -14.05 -13.79
CA PHE A 137 5.64 -15.17 -12.87
C PHE A 137 5.75 -14.70 -11.43
N ALA A 138 5.05 -15.39 -10.53
CA ALA A 138 5.22 -15.21 -9.10
C ALA A 138 4.75 -16.47 -8.37
N ALA A 139 5.19 -16.65 -7.12
CA ALA A 139 4.70 -17.72 -6.28
C ALA A 139 4.44 -17.22 -4.86
N THR A 140 3.44 -17.79 -4.19
CA THR A 140 3.11 -17.49 -2.80
C THR A 140 2.45 -18.69 -2.12
N ARG A 141 2.21 -18.58 -0.82
CA ARG A 141 1.46 -19.54 -0.01
C ARG A 141 0.48 -18.79 0.87
N ILE A 142 -0.65 -19.42 1.15
CA ILE A 142 -1.57 -18.93 2.18
C ILE A 142 -1.05 -19.42 3.52
N LEU A 143 -0.78 -18.49 4.45
CA LEU A 143 -0.34 -18.85 5.79
C LEU A 143 -1.55 -19.24 6.67
N PRO A 144 -1.38 -20.11 7.68
CA PRO A 144 -2.43 -20.35 8.66
C PRO A 144 -2.73 -19.07 9.43
N ALA A 145 -4.00 -18.72 9.57
CA ALA A 145 -4.39 -17.52 10.32
C ALA A 145 -3.96 -17.64 11.79
N VAL A 146 -3.46 -16.55 12.36
CA VAL A 146 -3.18 -16.43 13.79
C VAL A 146 -4.41 -15.84 14.48
N GLY A 147 -4.90 -16.54 15.50
CA GLY A 147 -6.09 -16.16 16.24
C GLY A 147 -5.84 -14.95 17.13
N ILE A 148 -6.82 -14.05 17.21
CA ILE A 148 -6.88 -13.02 18.23
C ILE A 148 -7.28 -13.70 19.54
N ASP A 149 -6.48 -13.57 20.59
CA ASP A 149 -6.79 -14.14 21.90
C ASP A 149 -7.94 -13.36 22.56
N SER A 150 -7.78 -12.04 22.65
CA SER A 150 -8.76 -11.17 23.29
C SER A 150 -8.74 -9.73 22.79
N LEU A 151 -9.89 -9.07 22.92
CA LEU A 151 -10.04 -7.62 22.77
C LEU A 151 -10.36 -7.04 24.15
N VAL A 152 -9.54 -6.11 24.63
CA VAL A 152 -9.71 -5.46 25.94
C VAL A 152 -9.99 -3.98 25.73
N VAL A 153 -11.12 -3.51 26.26
CA VAL A 153 -11.44 -2.08 26.32
C VAL A 153 -10.82 -1.50 27.58
N GLN A 154 -10.07 -0.41 27.43
CA GLN A 154 -9.54 0.36 28.55
C GLN A 154 -10.05 1.79 28.46
N PHE A 155 -10.75 2.24 29.49
CA PHE A 155 -11.16 3.64 29.64
C PHE A 155 -10.04 4.44 30.27
N GLU A 156 -9.93 5.69 29.86
CA GLU A 156 -9.05 6.66 30.52
C GLU A 156 -9.55 6.95 31.93
N GLU A 157 -8.65 7.12 32.89
CA GLU A 157 -9.03 7.30 34.31
C GLU A 157 -9.77 8.62 34.55
N THR A 158 -9.43 9.65 33.77
CA THR A 158 -9.94 11.02 33.92
C THR A 158 -10.92 11.44 32.83
N ASP A 159 -11.26 10.57 31.88
CA ASP A 159 -12.16 10.87 30.76
C ASP A 159 -13.13 9.70 30.48
N THR A 160 -14.09 9.94 29.58
CA THR A 160 -15.03 8.99 29.00
C THR A 160 -14.47 8.24 27.80
N LEU A 161 -13.30 8.66 27.30
CA LEU A 161 -12.63 8.05 26.16
C LEU A 161 -12.03 6.68 26.53
N ALA A 162 -11.96 5.82 25.53
CA ALA A 162 -11.44 4.47 25.64
C ALA A 162 -10.54 4.14 24.46
N ARG A 163 -9.65 3.17 24.69
CA ARG A 163 -8.88 2.47 23.66
C ARG A 163 -9.23 1.00 23.64
N VAL A 164 -8.96 0.34 22.52
CA VAL A 164 -9.08 -1.11 22.39
C VAL A 164 -7.69 -1.70 22.20
N LEU A 165 -7.37 -2.68 23.03
CA LEU A 165 -6.16 -3.49 22.92
C LEU A 165 -6.52 -4.85 22.31
N THR A 166 -5.78 -5.26 21.30
CA THR A 166 -5.86 -6.60 20.71
C THR A 166 -4.66 -7.41 21.17
N TYR A 167 -4.93 -8.56 21.77
CA TYR A 167 -3.93 -9.53 22.19
C TYR A 167 -3.94 -10.73 21.26
N PHE A 168 -2.74 -11.21 20.91
CA PHE A 168 -2.55 -12.48 20.22
C PHE A 168 -1.23 -13.12 20.67
N THR A 169 -1.17 -14.44 20.52
CA THR A 169 0.00 -15.25 20.86
C THR A 169 0.75 -15.60 19.59
N ASP A 170 2.06 -15.43 19.64
CA ASP A 170 2.99 -15.74 18.55
C ASP A 170 4.02 -16.79 19.02
N ASP A 171 4.54 -17.59 18.08
CA ASP A 171 5.59 -18.58 18.35
C ASP A 171 6.97 -17.92 18.24
N PRO A 172 7.67 -17.62 19.35
CA PRO A 172 8.94 -16.88 19.31
C PRO A 172 10.08 -17.65 18.64
N ALA A 173 9.90 -18.94 18.32
CA ALA A 173 10.88 -19.74 17.59
C ALA A 173 10.78 -19.55 16.06
N ARG A 174 9.71 -18.92 15.57
CA ARG A 174 9.49 -18.67 14.15
C ARG A 174 9.57 -17.17 13.90
N LYS A 175 9.96 -16.81 12.68
CA LYS A 175 9.86 -15.44 12.22
C LYS A 175 8.59 -15.31 11.39
N ASN A 176 7.68 -14.47 11.86
CA ASN A 176 6.37 -14.19 11.30
C ASN A 176 6.21 -12.70 11.04
N TYR A 177 5.27 -12.38 10.15
CA TYR A 177 4.93 -11.02 9.79
C TYR A 177 3.42 -10.84 9.88
N TYR A 178 3.01 -9.70 10.41
CA TYR A 178 1.60 -9.43 10.67
C TYR A 178 1.19 -8.10 10.07
N ARG A 179 -0.02 -8.03 9.53
CA ARG A 179 -0.70 -6.78 9.22
C ARG A 179 -1.93 -6.64 10.10
N ARG A 180 -2.15 -5.45 10.63
CA ARG A 180 -3.17 -5.20 11.64
C ARG A 180 -4.03 -4.03 11.21
N MET A 181 -5.33 -4.23 11.21
CA MET A 181 -6.30 -3.21 10.81
C MET A 181 -7.37 -3.00 11.86
N PHE A 182 -7.64 -1.74 12.19
CA PHE A 182 -8.77 -1.34 13.01
C PHE A 182 -9.80 -0.57 12.18
N HIS A 183 -11.05 -1.01 12.24
CA HIS A 183 -12.18 -0.28 11.67
C HIS A 183 -13.14 0.17 12.77
N ARG A 184 -13.79 1.32 12.55
CA ARG A 184 -14.86 1.82 13.40
C ARG A 184 -16.20 1.53 12.74
N SER A 185 -17.08 0.84 13.44
CA SER A 185 -18.47 0.53 13.05
C SER A 185 -18.65 -0.43 11.86
N SER A 186 -18.00 -0.21 10.71
CA SER A 186 -18.13 -1.05 9.50
C SER A 186 -16.78 -1.28 8.81
N LEU A 187 -16.71 -2.35 8.01
CA LEU A 187 -15.61 -2.65 7.09
C LEU A 187 -15.69 -1.89 5.77
N ASP A 188 -16.80 -1.18 5.50
CA ASP A 188 -17.00 -0.44 4.24
C ASP A 188 -16.28 0.93 4.22
N SER A 189 -15.72 1.35 5.35
CA SER A 189 -14.89 2.54 5.50
C SER A 189 -13.41 2.20 5.45
N ALA A 190 -12.56 3.18 5.13
CA ALA A 190 -11.12 3.03 5.34
C ALA A 190 -10.81 2.65 6.79
N ALA A 191 -9.79 1.81 6.97
CA ALA A 191 -9.28 1.49 8.29
C ALA A 191 -8.78 2.76 8.98
N VAL A 192 -9.10 2.89 10.27
CA VAL A 192 -8.61 3.98 11.12
C VAL A 192 -7.12 3.81 11.40
N GLN A 193 -6.67 2.56 11.42
CA GLN A 193 -5.26 2.18 11.55
C GLN A 193 -5.00 0.96 10.67
N ASP A 194 -3.87 0.96 9.97
CA ASP A 194 -3.40 -0.11 9.11
C ASP A 194 -1.87 -0.15 9.18
N PHE A 195 -1.32 -1.17 9.82
CA PHE A 195 0.11 -1.28 10.08
C PHE A 195 0.61 -2.70 9.92
N SER A 196 1.76 -2.86 9.26
CA SER A 196 2.58 -4.07 9.24
C SER A 196 3.54 -4.11 10.44
N VAL A 197 3.95 -5.31 10.86
CA VAL A 197 4.96 -5.52 11.90
C VAL A 197 5.74 -6.81 11.68
N ASP A 198 7.06 -6.73 11.89
CA ASP A 198 7.97 -7.87 12.07
C ASP A 198 7.95 -8.28 13.55
N ASP A 199 7.77 -9.58 13.81
CA ASP A 199 7.60 -10.15 15.16
C ASP A 199 8.86 -10.14 16.04
N ARG A 200 10.03 -9.71 15.53
CA ARG A 200 11.29 -9.60 16.29
C ARG A 200 11.21 -8.86 17.63
N ILE A 201 10.16 -8.07 17.85
CA ILE A 201 9.95 -7.27 19.07
C ILE A 201 8.91 -7.94 20.01
N LEU A 202 8.31 -9.07 19.61
CA LEU A 202 7.23 -9.74 20.33
C LEU A 202 7.80 -10.87 21.23
N GLU A 203 7.73 -10.68 22.55
CA GLU A 203 8.11 -11.72 23.52
C GLU A 203 6.91 -12.66 23.82
N GLY A 204 6.43 -13.38 22.80
CA GLY A 204 5.40 -14.42 22.90
C GLY A 204 3.94 -13.94 23.02
N THR A 205 3.69 -12.81 23.70
CA THR A 205 2.37 -12.15 23.70
C THR A 205 2.49 -10.75 23.12
N ALA A 206 1.75 -10.51 22.03
CA ALA A 206 1.71 -9.24 21.36
C ALA A 206 0.43 -8.49 21.75
N ALA A 207 0.59 -7.23 22.17
CA ALA A 207 -0.52 -6.32 22.43
C ALA A 207 -0.38 -5.10 21.54
N PHE A 208 -1.40 -4.84 20.72
CA PHE A 208 -1.48 -3.62 19.93
C PHE A 208 -2.77 -2.87 20.23
N GLY A 209 -2.65 -1.55 20.35
CA GLY A 209 -3.70 -0.70 20.88
C GLY A 209 -4.01 0.46 19.96
N THR A 210 -5.29 0.87 19.98
CA THR A 210 -5.68 2.17 19.44
C THR A 210 -5.27 3.31 20.38
N GLY A 211 -5.38 4.55 19.91
CA GLY A 211 -5.45 5.71 20.82
C GLY A 211 -6.76 5.73 21.63
N TYR A 212 -6.81 6.57 22.68
CA TYR A 212 -8.02 6.86 23.46
C TYR A 212 -8.96 7.77 22.67
N ASN A 213 -9.64 7.22 21.67
CA ASN A 213 -10.45 7.99 20.71
C ASN A 213 -11.88 7.46 20.55
N TYR A 214 -12.31 6.56 21.44
CA TYR A 214 -13.59 5.85 21.36
C TYR A 214 -14.44 6.09 22.60
N ILE A 215 -15.76 5.99 22.47
CA ILE A 215 -16.71 6.17 23.57
C ILE A 215 -17.62 4.95 23.73
N VAL A 216 -18.33 4.86 24.86
CA VAL A 216 -19.33 3.81 25.09
C VAL A 216 -20.33 3.76 23.94
N GLY A 217 -20.59 2.56 23.42
CA GLY A 217 -21.48 2.31 22.28
C GLY A 217 -20.77 2.24 20.93
N ASP A 218 -19.52 2.72 20.82
CA ASP A 218 -18.73 2.49 19.61
C ASP A 218 -18.48 1.00 19.39
N THR A 219 -18.38 0.61 18.12
CA THR A 219 -17.93 -0.73 17.73
C THR A 219 -16.56 -0.64 17.08
N VAL A 220 -15.61 -1.42 17.58
CA VAL A 220 -14.27 -1.55 17.00
C VAL A 220 -14.12 -2.95 16.43
N ILE A 221 -13.70 -3.03 15.18
CA ILE A 221 -13.41 -4.28 14.48
C ILE A 221 -11.89 -4.37 14.32
N SER A 222 -11.28 -5.37 14.94
CA SER A 222 -9.86 -5.69 14.83
C SER A 222 -9.66 -6.86 13.88
N THR A 223 -8.83 -6.66 12.86
CA THR A 223 -8.42 -7.71 11.91
C THR A 223 -6.93 -7.92 12.01
N LEU A 224 -6.52 -9.16 12.25
CA LEU A 224 -5.12 -9.59 12.31
C LEU A 224 -4.84 -10.51 11.14
N PHE A 225 -4.03 -10.05 10.19
CA PHE A 225 -3.56 -10.83 9.06
C PHE A 225 -2.22 -11.48 9.38
N HIS A 226 -2.07 -12.76 9.04
CA HIS A 226 -0.77 -13.42 8.99
C HIS A 226 -0.29 -13.40 7.54
N ILE A 227 0.80 -12.68 7.29
CA ILE A 227 1.29 -12.39 5.94
C ILE A 227 2.71 -12.94 5.74
N ASP A 228 3.07 -13.22 4.49
CA ASP A 228 4.43 -13.63 4.16
C ASP A 228 5.39 -12.43 4.13
N GLN A 229 6.69 -12.75 4.13
CA GLN A 229 7.74 -11.74 4.10
C GLN A 229 7.66 -10.87 2.85
N ALA A 230 7.38 -11.48 1.69
CA ALA A 230 7.27 -10.76 0.43
C ALA A 230 6.18 -9.68 0.48
N TYR A 231 5.02 -10.00 1.05
CA TYR A 231 3.97 -9.01 1.20
C TYR A 231 4.29 -7.95 2.26
N TYR A 232 4.93 -8.34 3.36
CA TYR A 232 5.42 -7.37 4.35
C TYR A 232 6.38 -6.35 3.73
N GLU A 233 7.40 -6.81 2.98
CA GLU A 233 8.39 -5.95 2.33
C GLU A 233 7.76 -5.07 1.25
N PHE A 234 6.78 -5.59 0.50
CA PHE A 234 5.98 -4.82 -0.43
C PHE A 234 5.20 -3.69 0.28
N LEU A 235 4.54 -3.97 1.40
CA LEU A 235 3.80 -2.96 2.17
C LEU A 235 4.71 -1.88 2.74
N GLU A 236 5.84 -2.25 3.33
CA GLU A 236 6.81 -1.29 3.87
C GLU A 236 7.40 -0.41 2.75
N SER A 237 7.86 -1.00 1.65
CA SER A 237 8.39 -0.23 0.52
C SER A 237 7.34 0.66 -0.15
N LEU A 238 6.08 0.22 -0.21
CA LEU A 238 4.97 1.05 -0.67
C LEU A 238 4.72 2.23 0.27
N GLN A 239 4.71 2.00 1.59
CA GLN A 239 4.54 3.06 2.57
C GLN A 239 5.70 4.06 2.53
N ASP A 240 6.93 3.59 2.34
CA ASP A 240 8.12 4.43 2.17
C ASP A 240 8.02 5.28 0.90
N ALA A 241 7.61 4.67 -0.22
CA ALA A 241 7.39 5.39 -1.47
C ALA A 241 6.29 6.46 -1.33
N VAL A 242 5.19 6.15 -0.64
CA VAL A 242 4.12 7.10 -0.32
C VAL A 242 4.60 8.21 0.62
N SER A 243 5.46 7.90 1.59
CA SER A 243 5.98 8.89 2.56
C SER A 243 7.05 9.80 1.93
N ALA A 244 7.82 9.27 0.99
CA ALA A 244 8.75 10.05 0.16
C ALA A 244 8.01 10.92 -0.87
N ASN A 245 6.76 10.56 -1.20
CA ASN A 245 5.94 11.24 -2.18
C ASN A 245 5.75 12.72 -1.82
N GLY A 246 6.11 13.62 -2.74
CA GLY A 246 6.00 15.07 -2.53
C GLY A 246 7.09 15.70 -1.65
N ASN A 247 8.06 14.91 -1.15
CA ASN A 247 9.19 15.44 -0.40
C ASN A 247 10.42 15.61 -1.34
N PRO A 248 10.84 16.85 -1.65
CA PRO A 248 11.92 17.13 -2.59
C PRO A 248 13.32 16.70 -2.09
N PHE A 249 13.43 16.26 -0.83
CA PHE A 249 14.68 15.79 -0.23
C PHE A 249 14.62 14.31 0.21
N ALA A 250 13.47 13.65 0.04
CA ALA A 250 13.37 12.22 0.32
C ALA A 250 14.02 11.43 -0.82
N GLN A 251 14.75 10.36 -0.47
CA GLN A 251 15.17 9.40 -1.48
C GLN A 251 13.94 8.64 -2.00
N PRO A 252 13.78 8.48 -3.33
CA PRO A 252 12.79 7.57 -3.88
C PRO A 252 13.02 6.16 -3.31
N SER A 253 11.98 5.59 -2.71
CA SER A 253 12.02 4.21 -2.24
C SER A 253 11.54 3.28 -3.36
N PRO A 254 12.37 2.35 -3.87
CA PRO A 254 11.91 1.40 -4.87
C PRO A 254 10.89 0.44 -4.25
N ILE A 255 9.81 0.16 -4.99
CA ILE A 255 8.82 -0.85 -4.59
C ILE A 255 9.48 -2.23 -4.65
N ILE A 256 9.48 -2.95 -3.54
CA ILE A 256 9.94 -4.34 -3.46
C ILE A 256 8.82 -5.23 -3.97
N SER A 257 9.12 -6.03 -5.00
CA SER A 257 8.15 -6.84 -5.74
C SER A 257 8.53 -8.32 -5.70
N ASN A 258 7.54 -9.22 -5.66
CA ASN A 258 7.76 -10.65 -5.88
C ASN A 258 7.33 -11.13 -7.28
N ILE A 259 7.03 -10.18 -8.16
CA ILE A 259 6.74 -10.43 -9.57
C ILE A 259 8.07 -10.48 -10.31
N GLU A 260 8.33 -11.61 -10.95
CA GLU A 260 9.50 -11.85 -11.79
C GLU A 260 9.07 -12.03 -13.25
N GLY A 261 9.99 -11.96 -14.21
CA GLY A 261 9.63 -12.16 -15.60
C GLY A 261 10.69 -11.75 -16.61
N THR A 262 10.27 -11.71 -17.88
CA THR A 262 11.12 -11.29 -19.02
C THR A 262 11.09 -9.78 -19.25
N THR A 263 10.36 -9.04 -18.42
CA THR A 263 10.17 -7.58 -18.50
C THR A 263 10.15 -7.01 -17.08
N ASP A 264 10.53 -5.74 -16.92
CA ASP A 264 10.53 -5.09 -15.61
C ASP A 264 9.10 -4.77 -15.16
N ALA A 265 8.61 -5.56 -14.21
CA ALA A 265 7.30 -5.41 -13.60
C ALA A 265 7.43 -5.32 -12.09
N ILE A 266 6.57 -4.52 -11.48
CA ILE A 266 6.47 -4.38 -10.03
C ILE A 266 5.11 -4.88 -9.57
N GLY A 267 4.98 -5.25 -8.30
CA GLY A 267 3.70 -5.68 -7.78
C GLY A 267 3.80 -6.70 -6.66
N ILE A 268 2.64 -7.31 -6.39
CA ILE A 268 2.52 -8.35 -5.39
C ILE A 268 1.56 -9.44 -5.85
N PHE A 269 2.00 -10.68 -5.68
CA PHE A 269 1.16 -11.87 -5.67
C PHE A 269 1.27 -12.53 -4.31
N THR A 270 0.21 -12.50 -3.51
CA THR A 270 0.28 -12.96 -2.11
C THR A 270 -0.99 -13.66 -1.65
N GLY A 271 -0.83 -14.63 -0.75
CA GLY A 271 -1.91 -15.22 0.02
C GLY A 271 -2.20 -14.42 1.28
N ILE A 272 -3.48 -14.15 1.55
CA ILE A 272 -3.91 -13.48 2.78
C ILE A 272 -4.84 -14.38 3.59
N SER A 273 -4.57 -14.47 4.89
CA SER A 273 -5.46 -15.08 5.87
C SER A 273 -5.50 -14.20 7.12
N TYR A 274 -6.63 -14.23 7.83
CA TYR A 274 -6.81 -13.39 9.01
C TYR A 274 -7.77 -14.01 10.02
N ASP A 275 -7.62 -13.59 11.28
CA ASP A 275 -8.69 -13.62 12.26
C ASP A 275 -9.27 -12.21 12.45
N ARG A 276 -10.56 -12.14 12.75
CA ARG A 276 -11.28 -10.88 12.93
C ARG A 276 -12.24 -10.96 14.10
N LYS A 277 -12.11 -10.02 15.02
CA LYS A 277 -13.02 -9.86 16.17
C LYS A 277 -13.58 -8.46 16.23
N ALA A 278 -14.81 -8.34 16.69
CA ALA A 278 -15.47 -7.07 16.94
C ALA A 278 -15.82 -6.94 18.43
N ILE A 279 -15.70 -5.73 18.97
CA ILE A 279 -16.10 -5.40 20.32
C ILE A 279 -16.93 -4.13 20.34
N ILE A 280 -18.05 -4.16 21.08
CA ILE A 280 -18.84 -2.98 21.39
C ILE A 280 -18.35 -2.44 22.73
N LEU A 281 -17.99 -1.17 22.77
CA LEU A 281 -17.48 -0.54 23.99
C LEU A 281 -18.58 -0.42 25.03
N ARG A 282 -18.36 -1.06 26.17
CA ARG A 282 -19.24 -1.06 27.35
C ARG A 282 -18.39 -0.85 28.59
N ARG A 283 -18.95 -0.19 29.60
CA ARG A 283 -18.37 -0.09 30.94
C ARG A 283 -18.68 -1.33 31.75
#